data_AF-A0A363UB79-F1
#
_entry.id   AF-A0A363UB79-F1
#
_cell.length_a   1.000
_cell.length_b   1.000
_cell.length_c   1.000
_cell.angle_alpha   90.00
_cell.angle_beta   90.00
_cell.angle_gamma   90.00
#
_symmetry.space_group_name_H-M   'P 1'
#
loop_
_entity.id
_entity.type
_entity.pdbx_description
1 polymer ?
#
loop_
_entity_poly.entity_id
_entity_poly.type
_entity_poly.pdbx_seq_one_letter_code
_entity_poly.pdbx_strand_id
1 'polypeptide(L)' 'MAKKREIKDYSTDPAAQQMLIRAEELGIGTAFTRADNMVPCNIGGAGMCCKQCGMGPCRLTKSGDVGVCG' A
#
# COMPACT_ATOMS: atom_id res chain seq x y z
N MET A 1 -11.71 -0.57 -9.04
CA MET A 1 -10.93 -1.54 -8.24
C MET A 1 -9.76 -1.99 -9.09
N ALA A 2 -8.55 -2.07 -8.54
CA ALA A 2 -7.39 -2.54 -9.31
C ALA A 2 -7.64 -3.97 -9.83
N LYS A 3 -7.18 -4.26 -11.04
CA LYS A 3 -7.29 -5.59 -11.63
C LYS A 3 -6.48 -6.58 -10.78
N LYS A 4 -7.08 -7.70 -10.38
CA LYS A 4 -6.39 -8.81 -9.70
C LYS A 4 -5.20 -9.27 -10.56
N ARG A 5 -4.01 -9.34 -9.97
CA ARG A 5 -2.79 -9.82 -10.63
C ARG A 5 -2.77 -11.35 -10.74
N GLU A 6 -1.98 -11.89 -11.67
CA GLU A 6 -1.78 -13.35 -11.76
C GLU A 6 -0.82 -13.82 -10.67
N ILE A 7 -0.87 -15.12 -10.30
CA ILE A 7 -0.04 -15.70 -9.24
C ILE A 7 1.46 -15.45 -9.46
N LYS A 8 1.91 -15.55 -10.71
CA LYS A 8 3.30 -15.29 -11.12
C LYS A 8 3.74 -13.84 -10.93
N ASP A 9 2.80 -12.89 -10.89
CA ASP A 9 3.07 -11.47 -10.70
C ASP A 9 3.18 -11.10 -9.20
N TYR A 10 2.75 -11.99 -8.31
CA TYR A 10 2.88 -11.81 -6.87
C TYR A 10 4.25 -12.25 -6.35
N SER A 11 4.79 -13.37 -6.85
CA SER A 11 6.07 -13.91 -6.39
C SER A 11 6.76 -14.71 -7.49
N THR A 12 8.10 -14.64 -7.54
CA THR A 12 8.92 -15.52 -8.38
C THR A 12 9.24 -16.86 -7.71
N ASP A 13 9.00 -17.00 -6.40
CA ASP A 13 9.22 -18.24 -5.65
C ASP A 13 8.08 -19.25 -5.93
N PRO A 14 8.38 -20.44 -6.49
CA PRO A 14 7.37 -21.48 -6.75
C PRO A 14 6.63 -21.96 -5.50
N ALA A 15 7.28 -22.03 -4.34
CA ALA A 15 6.65 -22.48 -3.11
C ALA A 15 5.61 -21.44 -2.64
N ALA A 16 5.96 -20.16 -2.66
CA ALA A 16 5.02 -19.08 -2.40
C ALA A 16 3.83 -19.10 -3.39
N GLN A 17 4.08 -19.32 -4.68
CA GLN A 17 3.01 -19.40 -5.69
C GLN A 17 2.00 -20.52 -5.36
N GLN A 18 2.46 -21.71 -4.98
CA GLN A 18 1.58 -22.82 -4.57
C GLN A 18 0.72 -22.43 -3.36
N MET A 19 1.31 -21.75 -2.38
CA MET A 19 0.58 -21.29 -1.20
C MET A 19 -0.44 -20.19 -1.52
N LEU A 20 -0.16 -19.32 -2.50
CA LEU A 20 -1.09 -18.29 -2.96
C LEU A 20 -2.29 -18.91 -3.68
N ILE A 21 -2.08 -19.90 -4.54
CA ILE A 21 -3.17 -20.66 -5.18
C ILE A 21 -4.06 -21.29 -4.09
N ARG A 22 -3.44 -21.96 -3.12
CA ARG A 22 -4.17 -22.60 -2.02
C ARG A 22 -4.97 -21.59 -1.18
N ALA A 23 -4.40 -20.41 -0.93
CA ALA A 23 -5.09 -19.35 -0.20
C ALA A 23 -6.33 -18.86 -0.96
N GLU A 24 -6.25 -18.72 -2.29
CA GLU A 24 -7.39 -18.34 -3.12
C GLU A 24 -8.52 -19.37 -3.10
N GLU A 25 -8.20 -20.66 -3.22
CA GLU A 25 -9.17 -21.76 -3.11
C GLU A 25 -9.91 -21.77 -1.77
N LEU A 26 -9.20 -21.39 -0.70
CA LEU A 26 -9.75 -21.32 0.66
C LEU A 26 -10.44 -19.99 0.96
N GLY A 27 -10.41 -19.01 0.04
CA GLY A 27 -10.94 -17.67 0.28
C GLY A 27 -10.18 -16.87 1.34
N ILE A 28 -8.90 -17.19 1.58
CA ILE A 28 -8.06 -16.54 2.60
C ILE A 28 -7.32 -15.34 1.99
N GLY A 29 -7.52 -14.17 2.58
CA GLY A 29 -6.80 -12.95 2.19
C GLY A 29 -5.31 -13.00 2.60
N THR A 30 -4.43 -12.63 1.67
CA THR A 30 -2.97 -12.55 1.87
C THR A 30 -2.47 -11.11 1.81
N ALA A 31 -1.19 -10.89 2.16
CA ALA A 31 -0.56 -9.56 2.03
C ALA A 31 -0.65 -9.01 0.60
N PHE A 32 -0.54 -9.87 -0.41
CA PHE A 32 -0.67 -9.49 -1.82
C PHE A 32 -2.07 -8.98 -2.17
N THR A 33 -3.10 -9.73 -1.79
CA THR A 33 -4.49 -9.30 -2.02
C THR A 33 -4.84 -8.03 -1.25
N ARG A 34 -4.30 -7.84 -0.04
CA ARG A 34 -4.47 -6.58 0.72
C ARG A 34 -3.82 -5.40 0.01
N ALA A 35 -2.63 -5.60 -0.57
CA ALA A 35 -1.95 -4.56 -1.34
C ALA A 35 -2.76 -4.16 -2.58
N ASP A 36 -3.30 -5.12 -3.32
CA ASP A 36 -4.12 -4.87 -4.51
C ASP A 36 -5.43 -4.12 -4.18
N ASN A 37 -6.00 -4.41 -3.02
CA ASN A 37 -7.22 -3.75 -2.54
C ASN A 37 -6.97 -2.39 -1.90
N MET A 38 -5.72 -2.00 -1.64
CA MET A 38 -5.38 -0.73 -1.00
C MET A 38 -5.14 0.35 -2.04
N VAL A 39 -5.86 1.48 -1.93
CA VAL A 39 -5.61 2.65 -2.77
C VAL A 39 -4.33 3.35 -2.29
N PRO A 40 -3.30 3.51 -3.14
CA PRO A 40 -2.05 4.15 -2.73
C PRO A 40 -2.28 5.65 -2.47
N CYS A 41 -1.81 6.15 -1.32
CA CYS A 41 -1.82 7.58 -1.00
C CYS A 41 -0.61 8.26 -1.64
N ASN A 42 -0.86 9.14 -2.61
CA ASN A 42 0.19 9.90 -3.31
C ASN A 42 1.01 10.82 -2.39
N ILE A 43 0.39 11.40 -1.35
CA ILE A 43 1.08 12.30 -0.41
C ILE A 43 1.99 11.52 0.54
N GLY A 44 1.45 10.46 1.16
CA GLY A 44 2.21 9.61 2.09
C GLY A 44 3.30 8.83 1.36
N GLY A 45 3.01 8.30 0.16
CA GLY A 45 3.99 7.59 -0.67
C GLY A 45 5.15 8.47 -1.13
N ALA A 46 4.92 9.79 -1.26
CA ALA A 46 5.97 10.76 -1.53
C ALA A 46 6.70 11.27 -0.26
N GLY A 47 6.35 10.77 0.93
CA GLY A 47 6.93 11.23 2.20
C GLY A 47 6.47 12.63 2.64
N MET A 48 5.42 13.19 2.04
CA MET A 48 4.98 14.57 2.24
C MET A 48 3.85 14.71 3.30
N CYS A 49 3.70 13.73 4.19
CA CYS A 49 2.69 13.71 5.26
C CYS A 49 3.36 13.54 6.63
N CYS A 50 3.25 14.54 7.50
CA CYS A 50 3.79 14.49 8.86
C CYS A 50 2.66 14.31 9.88
N LYS A 51 2.81 13.33 10.79
CA LYS A 51 1.85 12.99 11.87
C LYS A 51 2.51 12.89 13.24
N GLN A 52 3.59 13.65 13.47
CA GLN A 52 4.40 13.53 14.68
C GLN A 52 3.83 14.25 15.90
N CYS A 53 2.89 15.19 15.71
CA CYS A 53 2.23 15.90 16.80
C CYS A 53 0.71 15.94 16.60
N GLY A 54 -0.01 16.30 17.67
CA GLY A 54 -1.47 16.43 17.66
C GLY A 54 -2.02 17.62 16.87
N MET A 55 -1.16 18.50 16.33
CA MET A 55 -1.58 19.61 15.46
C MET A 55 -1.73 19.18 13.99
N GLY A 56 -1.12 18.05 13.62
CA GLY A 56 -1.21 17.48 12.27
C GLY A 56 -2.46 16.62 12.05
N PRO A 57 -2.55 15.88 10.94
CA PRO A 57 -1.46 15.63 9.97
C PRO A 57 -1.21 16.81 9.03
N CYS A 58 0.05 17.22 8.90
CA CYS A 58 0.47 18.22 7.91
C CYS A 58 0.67 17.54 6.55
N ARG A 59 0.21 18.16 5.46
CA ARG A 59 0.35 17.65 4.09
C ARG A 59 1.02 18.71 3.22
N LEU A 60 2.19 18.41 2.68
CA LEU A 60 3.00 19.34 1.89
C LEU A 60 2.78 19.02 0.41
N THR A 61 1.87 19.74 -0.25
CA THR A 61 1.42 19.38 -1.61
C THR A 61 1.93 20.33 -2.68
N LYS A 62 2.47 21.48 -2.28
CA LYS A 62 3.02 22.51 -3.16
C LYS A 62 4.44 22.86 -2.75
N SER A 63 5.21 23.38 -3.71
CA SER A 63 6.54 23.91 -3.43
C SER A 63 6.44 25.06 -2.42
N GLY A 64 7.25 25.00 -1.37
CA GLY A 64 7.24 25.98 -0.28
C GLY A 64 6.21 25.72 0.83
N ASP A 65 5.38 24.67 0.74
CA ASP A 65 4.52 24.28 1.86
C ASP A 65 5.38 23.88 3.08
N VAL A 66 5.00 24.37 4.25
CA VAL A 66 5.57 23.96 5.55
C VAL A 66 4.47 23.36 6.44
N GLY A 67 4.87 22.60 7.45
CA GLY A 67 3.95 22.11 8.47
C GLY A 67 3.49 23.23 9.41
N VAL A 68 2.63 22.90 10.37
CA VAL A 68 2.19 23.84 11.41
C VAL A 68 3.36 24.43 12.20
N CYS A 69 4.45 23.68 12.35
CA CYS A 69 5.64 24.11 13.09
C CYS A 69 6.63 24.96 12.28
N GLY A 70 6.37 25.21 11.00
CA GLY A 70 7.42 25.63 10.06
C GLY A 70 8.34 24.48 9.68
#